data_AF-A0A3B9C1Z9-F1
#
_entry.id   AF-A0A3B9C1Z9-F1
#
_cell.length_a   1.000
_cell.length_b   1.000
_cell.length_c   1.000
_cell.angle_alpha   90.00
_cell.angle_beta   90.00
_cell.angle_gamma   90.00
#
_symmetry.space_group_name_H-M   'P 1'
#
loop_
_entity.id
_entity.type
_entity.pdbx_description
1 polymer ?
#
loop_
_entity_poly.entity_id
_entity_poly.type
_entity_poly.pdbx_seq_one_letter_code
_entity_poly.pdbx_strand_id
1 'polypeptide(L)'
;VFDKEGQVRDGASPALQQIRLALLENRKISDRIYRNHIQRLSKSGQLADIEESYINGRRVLAVLAEFKREIKGMIHDHSASGKITFIEPNNAIELNNEKLELEDAEKKEIYTILKSLTGLIQP
;
A
#
# COMPACT_ATOMS: atom_id res chain seq x y z
N VAL A 1 5.22 15.91 21.03
CA VAL A 1 4.51 15.61 19.76
C VAL A 1 5.47 15.12 18.67
N PHE A 2 6.64 15.74 18.49
CA PHE A 2 7.64 15.26 17.53
C PHE A 2 8.69 14.32 18.15
N ASP A 3 9.21 13.35 17.38
CA ASP A 3 10.38 12.53 17.72
C ASP A 3 11.69 13.30 17.53
N LYS A 4 12.84 12.62 17.63
CA LYS A 4 14.15 13.27 17.56
C LYS A 4 14.51 13.68 16.13
N GLU A 5 13.82 13.11 15.16
CA GLU A 5 13.97 13.29 13.72
C GLU A 5 12.99 14.34 13.18
N GLY A 6 12.12 14.90 14.04
CA GLY A 6 11.15 15.92 13.68
C GLY A 6 9.85 15.37 13.08
N GLN A 7 9.61 14.06 13.14
CA GLN A 7 8.36 13.44 12.70
C GLN A 7 7.34 13.39 13.84
N VAL A 8 6.05 13.41 13.51
CA VAL A 8 4.99 13.26 14.52
C VAL A 8 5.08 11.85 15.11
N ARG A 9 5.26 11.75 16.44
CA ARG A 9 5.37 10.48 17.15
C ARG A 9 4.09 9.66 16.99
N ASP A 10 4.21 8.33 17.02
CA ASP A 10 3.06 7.42 16.97
C ASP A 10 2.01 7.73 18.04
N GLY A 11 2.46 8.04 19.25
CA GLY A 11 1.61 8.41 20.39
C GLY A 11 1.25 9.90 20.44
N ALA A 12 1.36 10.66 19.34
CA ALA A 12 0.99 12.07 19.33
C ALA A 12 -0.52 12.29 19.51
N SER A 13 -1.34 11.31 19.13
CA SER A 13 -2.74 11.21 19.51
C SER A 13 -3.17 9.74 19.59
N PRO A 14 -4.20 9.39 20.39
CA PRO A 14 -4.76 8.05 20.41
C PRO A 14 -5.26 7.60 19.03
N ALA A 15 -5.84 8.51 18.25
CA ALA A 15 -6.33 8.22 16.90
C ALA A 15 -5.18 7.87 15.94
N LEU A 16 -4.10 8.66 15.95
CA LEU A 16 -2.92 8.40 15.11
C LEU A 16 -2.29 7.04 15.43
N GLN A 17 -2.20 6.71 16.72
CA GLN A 17 -1.67 5.43 17.16
C GLN A 17 -2.50 4.26 16.62
N GLN A 18 -3.83 4.34 16.70
CA GLN A 18 -4.71 3.29 16.17
C GLN A 18 -4.58 3.14 14.65
N ILE A 19 -4.54 4.25 13.91
CA ILE A 19 -4.36 4.23 12.45
C ILE A 19 -3.03 3.57 12.08
N ARG A 20 -1.93 3.92 12.76
CA ARG A 20 -0.61 3.31 12.50
C ARG A 20 -0.57 1.81 12.83
N LEU A 21 -1.24 1.39 13.90
CA LEU A 21 -1.37 -0.04 14.21
C LEU A 21 -2.15 -0.79 13.13
N ALA A 22 -3.27 -0.23 12.65
CA ALA A 22 -4.04 -0.82 11.56
C ALA A 22 -3.23 -0.91 10.26
N LEU A 23 -2.46 0.13 9.91
CA LEU A 23 -1.53 0.09 8.76
C LEU A 23 -0.49 -1.03 8.89
N LEU A 24 0.06 -1.24 10.08
CA LEU A 24 1.01 -2.33 10.33
C LEU A 24 0.37 -3.71 10.17
N GLU A 25 -0.88 -3.91 10.63
CA GLU A 25 -1.59 -5.17 10.45
C GLU A 25 -1.95 -5.41 8.98
N ASN A 26 -2.49 -4.40 8.30
CA ASN A 26 -2.80 -4.43 6.87
C ASN A 26 -1.55 -4.81 6.06
N ARG A 27 -0.39 -4.20 6.36
CA ARG A 27 0.89 -4.53 5.72
C ARG A 27 1.28 -6.00 5.92
N LYS A 28 1.15 -6.55 7.13
CA LYS A 28 1.50 -7.96 7.41
C LYS A 28 0.63 -8.92 6.59
N ILE A 29 -0.66 -8.64 6.50
CA ILE A 29 -1.60 -9.44 5.70
C ILE A 29 -1.25 -9.31 4.21
N SER A 30 -0.96 -8.10 3.74
CA SER A 30 -0.59 -7.83 2.35
C SER A 30 0.67 -8.61 1.98
N ASP A 31 1.73 -8.51 2.79
CA ASP A 31 2.98 -9.24 2.58
C ASP A 31 2.78 -10.75 2.52
N ARG A 32 1.82 -11.31 3.28
CA ARG A 32 1.49 -12.73 3.19
C ARG A 32 0.80 -13.08 1.86
N ILE A 33 -0.19 -12.29 1.45
CA ILE A 33 -0.94 -12.51 0.21
C ILE A 33 0.01 -12.40 -0.99
N TYR A 34 0.74 -11.29 -1.11
CA TYR A 34 1.63 -11.05 -2.25
C TYR A 34 2.76 -12.09 -2.31
N ARG A 35 3.39 -12.45 -1.18
CA ARG A 35 4.39 -13.53 -1.18
C ARG A 35 3.85 -14.86 -1.70
N ASN A 36 2.62 -15.24 -1.31
CA ASN A 36 2.00 -16.47 -1.81
C ASN A 36 1.76 -16.43 -3.33
N HIS A 37 1.29 -15.29 -3.84
CA HIS A 37 1.12 -15.09 -5.28
C HIS A 37 2.48 -15.13 -6.00
N ILE A 38 3.48 -14.41 -5.50
CA ILE A 38 4.81 -14.35 -6.09
C ILE A 38 5.43 -15.74 -6.17
N GLN A 39 5.44 -16.49 -5.08
CA GLN A 39 5.98 -17.85 -5.06
C GLN A 39 5.28 -18.77 -6.06
N ARG A 40 3.95 -18.69 -6.19
CA ARG A 40 3.20 -19.52 -7.12
C ARG A 40 3.48 -19.14 -8.58
N LEU A 41 3.50 -17.85 -8.88
CA LEU A 41 3.60 -17.33 -10.24
C LEU A 41 5.04 -17.33 -10.77
N SER A 42 6.02 -17.11 -9.90
CA SER A 42 7.44 -17.25 -10.21
C SER A 42 7.76 -18.70 -10.59
N LYS A 43 7.22 -19.68 -9.85
CA LYS A 43 7.36 -21.11 -10.18
C LYS A 43 6.75 -21.51 -11.52
N SER A 44 5.69 -20.83 -11.97
CA SER A 44 5.07 -21.07 -13.28
C SER A 44 5.66 -20.21 -14.39
N GLY A 45 6.67 -19.38 -14.10
CA GLY A 45 7.29 -18.48 -15.10
C GLY A 45 6.34 -17.38 -15.59
N GLN A 46 5.35 -16.99 -14.78
CA GLN A 46 4.29 -16.05 -15.17
C GLN A 46 4.59 -14.60 -14.78
N LEU A 47 5.57 -14.38 -13.91
CA LEU A 47 5.99 -13.04 -13.48
C LEU A 47 7.13 -12.50 -14.36
N ALA A 48 7.15 -11.19 -14.50
CA ALA A 48 8.33 -10.47 -14.96
C ALA A 48 9.41 -10.42 -13.87
N ASP A 49 10.63 -10.06 -14.24
CA ASP A 49 11.79 -9.99 -13.33
C ASP A 49 11.57 -9.08 -12.10
N ILE A 50 10.74 -8.04 -12.24
CA ILE A 50 10.42 -7.14 -11.13
C ILE A 50 9.40 -7.72 -10.14
N GLU A 51 8.70 -8.79 -10.51
CA GLU A 51 7.68 -9.57 -9.76
C GLU A 51 6.44 -8.79 -9.27
N GLU A 52 6.64 -7.63 -8.65
CA GLU A 52 5.61 -6.74 -8.13
C GLU A 52 6.00 -5.26 -8.30
N SER A 53 5.02 -4.38 -8.18
CA SER A 53 5.22 -2.93 -8.23
C SER A 53 4.10 -2.19 -7.50
N TYR A 54 4.12 -0.87 -7.56
CA TYR A 54 3.05 -0.01 -7.09
C TYR A 54 2.53 0.88 -8.22
N ILE A 55 1.22 0.83 -8.47
CA ILE A 55 0.54 1.68 -9.45
C ILE A 55 -0.51 2.51 -8.71
N ASN A 56 -0.41 3.84 -8.79
CA ASN A 56 -1.32 4.76 -8.09
C ASN A 56 -1.49 4.46 -6.59
N GLY A 57 -0.40 4.06 -5.91
CA GLY A 57 -0.41 3.70 -4.49
C GLY A 57 -0.91 2.29 -4.18
N ARG A 58 -1.38 1.53 -5.18
CA ARG A 58 -1.81 0.14 -5.03
C ARG A 58 -0.68 -0.81 -5.35
N ARG A 59 -0.43 -1.76 -4.46
CA ARG A 59 0.48 -2.86 -4.74
C ARG A 59 -0.12 -3.75 -5.82
N VAL A 60 0.69 -4.20 -6.77
CA VAL A 60 0.27 -5.00 -7.92
C VAL A 60 1.34 -6.04 -8.26
N LEU A 61 0.94 -7.13 -8.89
CA LEU A 61 1.85 -8.12 -9.46
C LEU A 61 2.24 -7.70 -10.88
N ALA A 62 3.51 -7.85 -11.23
CA ALA A 62 4.03 -7.61 -12.57
C ALA A 62 4.02 -8.94 -13.36
N VAL A 63 2.95 -9.16 -14.12
CA VAL A 63 2.70 -10.42 -14.83
C VAL A 63 3.07 -10.24 -16.30
N LEU A 64 3.70 -11.25 -16.91
CA LEU A 64 3.93 -11.22 -18.36
C LEU A 64 2.59 -11.18 -19.11
N ALA A 65 2.49 -10.34 -20.13
CA ALA A 65 1.23 -9.98 -20.77
C ALA A 65 0.50 -11.18 -21.39
N GLU A 66 1.23 -12.21 -21.81
CA GLU A 66 0.69 -13.48 -22.33
C GLU A 66 -0.12 -14.25 -21.27
N PHE A 67 0.22 -14.14 -19.99
CA PHE A 67 -0.43 -14.88 -18.89
C PHE A 67 -1.50 -14.05 -18.15
N LYS A 68 -1.77 -12.81 -18.56
CA LYS A 68 -2.68 -11.90 -17.84
C LYS A 68 -4.10 -12.45 -17.62
N ARG A 69 -4.58 -13.33 -18.52
CA ARG A 69 -5.92 -13.94 -18.43
C ARG A 69 -6.01 -15.06 -17.39
N GLU A 70 -4.87 -15.59 -16.93
CA GLU A 70 -4.81 -16.66 -15.92
C GLU A 70 -4.83 -16.11 -14.49
N ILE A 71 -4.58 -14.81 -14.33
CA ILE A 71 -4.53 -14.15 -13.03
C ILE A 71 -5.89 -13.51 -12.74
N LYS A 72 -6.56 -14.01 -11.71
CA LYS A 72 -7.81 -13.41 -11.21
C LYS A 72 -7.48 -12.11 -10.47
N GLY A 73 -7.83 -10.98 -11.06
CA GLY A 73 -7.49 -9.67 -10.53
C GLY A 73 -8.00 -8.53 -11.39
N MET A 74 -7.75 -7.31 -10.92
CA MET A 74 -7.99 -6.08 -11.66
C MET A 74 -6.70 -5.62 -12.34
N ILE A 75 -6.75 -5.34 -13.63
CA ILE A 75 -5.62 -4.76 -14.36
C ILE A 75 -5.59 -3.26 -14.06
N HIS A 76 -4.43 -2.76 -13.61
CA HIS A 76 -4.21 -1.35 -13.33
C HIS A 76 -3.51 -0.63 -14.46
N ASP A 77 -2.49 -1.27 -15.04
CA ASP A 77 -1.67 -0.64 -16.06
C ASP A 77 -0.89 -1.67 -16.89
N HIS A 78 -0.20 -1.20 -17.93
CA HIS A 78 0.74 -1.96 -18.74
C HIS A 78 2.08 -1.23 -18.84
N SER A 79 3.18 -1.98 -18.91
CA SER A 79 4.49 -1.36 -19.22
C SER A 79 4.45 -0.65 -20.58
N ALA A 80 5.33 0.35 -20.78
CA ALA A 80 5.44 1.06 -22.05
C ALA A 80 5.66 0.15 -23.28
N SER A 81 6.32 -1.00 -23.09
CA SER A 81 6.54 -1.99 -24.15
C SER A 81 5.36 -2.95 -24.38
N GLY A 82 4.34 -2.91 -23.52
CA GLY A 82 3.20 -3.83 -23.52
C GLY A 82 3.49 -5.24 -23.02
N LYS A 83 4.75 -5.56 -22.65
CA LYS A 83 5.17 -6.91 -22.24
C LYS A 83 4.75 -7.29 -20.82
N ILE A 84 4.55 -6.32 -19.95
CA ILE A 84 4.15 -6.53 -18.55
C ILE A 84 2.76 -5.92 -18.34
N THR A 85 1.88 -6.68 -17.69
CA THR A 85 0.59 -6.23 -17.19
C THR A 85 0.63 -6.19 -15.66
N PHE A 86 0.23 -5.06 -15.10
CA PHE A 86 0.18 -4.84 -13.65
C PHE A 86 -1.20 -5.21 -13.11
N ILE A 87 -1.26 -6.24 -12.27
CA ILE A 87 -2.53 -6.85 -11.82
C ILE A 87 -2.62 -6.83 -10.30
N GLU A 88 -3.70 -6.27 -9.77
CA GLU A 88 -4.09 -6.41 -8.37
C GLU A 88 -4.87 -7.71 -8.17
N PRO A 89 -4.40 -8.66 -7.35
CA PRO A 89 -5.13 -9.88 -7.07
C PRO A 89 -6.48 -9.62 -6.40
N ASN A 90 -7.52 -10.38 -6.76
CA ASN A 90 -8.86 -10.19 -6.19
C ASN A 90 -8.92 -10.24 -4.65
N ASN A 91 -8.13 -11.12 -4.03
CA ASN A 91 -8.05 -11.25 -2.57
C ASN A 91 -7.23 -10.13 -1.89
N ALA A 92 -6.60 -9.23 -2.66
CA ALA A 92 -5.87 -8.09 -2.16
C ALA A 92 -6.61 -6.75 -2.38
N ILE A 93 -7.71 -6.73 -3.15
CA ILE A 93 -8.45 -5.50 -3.49
C ILE A 93 -8.93 -4.78 -2.24
N GLU A 94 -9.68 -5.46 -1.38
CA GLU A 94 -10.21 -4.87 -0.14
C GLU A 94 -9.09 -4.38 0.79
N LEU A 95 -8.01 -5.15 0.87
CA LEU A 95 -6.86 -4.81 1.69
C LEU A 95 -6.13 -3.55 1.17
N ASN A 96 -5.97 -3.42 -0.14
CA ASN A 96 -5.38 -2.25 -0.76
C ASN A 96 -6.30 -1.02 -0.63
N ASN A 97 -7.62 -1.19 -0.70
CA ASN A 97 -8.59 -0.12 -0.44
C ASN A 97 -8.46 0.38 1.00
N GLU A 98 -8.51 -0.53 1.98
CA GLU A 98 -8.34 -0.22 3.40
C GLU A 98 -7.00 0.50 3.67
N LYS A 99 -5.91 0.05 3.04
CA LYS A 99 -4.60 0.71 3.13
C LYS A 99 -4.66 2.18 2.70
N LEU A 100 -5.28 2.46 1.56
CA LEU A 100 -5.41 3.82 1.05
C LEU A 100 -6.25 4.71 1.97
N GLU A 101 -7.34 4.17 2.51
CA GLU A 101 -8.19 4.87 3.47
C GLU A 101 -7.43 5.19 4.77
N LEU A 102 -6.66 4.23 5.29
CA LEU A 102 -5.83 4.42 6.48
C LEU A 102 -4.71 5.44 6.24
N GLU A 103 -4.06 5.43 5.07
CA GLU A 103 -3.03 6.41 4.72
C GLU A 103 -3.60 7.84 4.60
N ASP A 104 -4.82 7.99 4.08
CA ASP A 104 -5.50 9.28 4.04
C ASP A 104 -5.94 9.75 5.44
N ALA A 105 -6.44 8.83 6.27
CA ALA A 105 -6.77 9.10 7.66
C ALA A 105 -5.53 9.53 8.46
N GLU A 106 -4.39 8.87 8.27
CA GLU A 106 -3.13 9.25 8.92
C GLU A 106 -2.71 10.67 8.55
N LYS A 107 -2.75 11.02 7.26
CA LYS A 107 -2.41 12.38 6.78
C LYS A 107 -3.32 13.44 7.40
N LYS A 108 -4.62 13.18 7.46
CA LYS A 108 -5.62 14.09 8.07
C LYS A 108 -5.37 14.27 9.57
N GLU A 109 -5.04 13.20 10.27
CA GLU A 109 -4.76 13.25 11.71
C GLU A 109 -3.47 14.01 11.99
N ILE A 110 -2.40 13.74 11.24
CA ILE A 110 -1.14 14.50 11.32
C ILE A 110 -1.40 15.98 11.08
N TYR A 111 -2.16 16.34 10.03
CA TYR A 111 -2.51 17.73 9.77
C TYR A 111 -3.27 18.37 10.93
N THR A 112 -4.22 17.65 11.53
CA THR A 112 -5.00 18.12 12.69
C THR A 112 -4.10 18.38 13.91
N ILE A 113 -3.16 17.48 14.19
CA ILE A 113 -2.16 17.63 15.26
C ILE A 113 -1.29 18.87 15.00
N LEU A 114 -0.76 19.03 13.78
CA LEU A 114 0.09 20.16 13.41
C LEU A 114 -0.68 21.49 13.51
N LYS A 115 -1.91 21.55 12.99
CA LYS A 115 -2.76 22.73 13.06
C LYS A 115 -3.02 23.14 14.51
N SER A 116 -3.34 22.17 15.37
CA SER A 116 -3.58 22.40 16.80
C SER A 116 -2.33 22.96 17.49
N LEU A 117 -1.14 22.45 17.16
CA LEU A 117 0.13 22.97 17.68
C LEU A 117 0.41 24.40 17.21
N THR A 118 0.18 24.70 15.93
CA THR A 118 0.40 26.06 15.41
C THR A 118 -0.56 27.08 16.03
N GLY A 119 -1.81 26.69 16.30
CA GLY A 119 -2.79 27.54 16.97
C GLY A 119 -2.44 27.87 18.42
N LEU A 120 -1.64 27.03 19.10
CA LEU A 120 -1.12 27.31 20.44
C LEU A 120 0.01 28.36 20.45
N ILE A 121 0.64 28.61 19.30
CA ILE A 121 1.80 29.51 19.16
C ILE A 121 1.39 30.85 18.54
N GLN A 122 0.22 30.92 17.89
CA GLN A 122 -0.31 32.19 17.39
C GLN A 122 -0.78 33.08 18.56
N PRO A 123 -0.36 34.36 18.60
CA PRO A 123 -0.68 35.30 19.68
C PRO A 123 -2.16 35.72 19.72
#